data_AF-A0A432SLK3-F1
#
_entry.id   AF-A0A432SLK3-F1
#
_cell.length_a   1.000
_cell.length_b   1.000
_cell.length_c   1.000
_cell.angle_alpha   90.00
_cell.angle_beta   90.00
_cell.angle_gamma   90.00
#
_symmetry.space_group_name_H-M   'P 1'
#
loop_
_entity.id
_entity.type
_entity.pdbx_description
1 polymer ?
#
loop_
_entity_poly.entity_id
_entity_poly.type
_entity_poly.pdbx_seq_one_letter_code
_entity_poly.pdbx_strand_id
1 'polypeptide(L)'
;MLIQRCLLLLVTLYATLGALQISIQTGKEAQQSFSVMHIRDTTLFECHAVKNSVNVLTEITCIFDRVPSQNIGVLNNNFFHMTTTLKNSQFIIHITPYEKMDLFPILFDLHKENALFHAQSSKSKHWSIIGYKEKNPFSARESFNDTAINFPVLFTPGALPFVGGLDLNGNPLEMQPIKDVAEYMKIKEYYKTKQYDAALQSIRQMQERYPHSIFSSELALYNIRTLHQLHESEAMLEASKQFIREFSSDQNIAEVLVYTAHAYSKLGMFSDADYFYDHLFNEHGNSYFAYLGYVYKADQLAESGSWNKARKFYAKVLNETSDVTLASVAAFKLARYYLEHAQRQKAIGYIGKILEGNRSYFAEHFSDSYDLAMRLSDHGDYAMAAAIAGALLDAMTPRHQQYEEVLKNRGIWLARAHDKAAAIESFERYLKMFAFGQYADEIKREKDALFFDMNDSNMSATLQAYNRIVEQYRGDAIAQKALYKKAKLLYDHHKYAQVVALQEALRALDPQEYDVTSLIDGAVSALMQEHLNRGECHDALTLSQQYEITLPDTWDEKIYFCAFEAGEYLLAKNIADKHRKTQTLNERMTWLYRYIQVDFKLGNYTEVLDASKELITLIKMEQNQ
;
A
#
# COMPACT_ATOMS: atom_id res chain seq x y z
N MET A 1 30.31 44.83 35.69
CA MET A 1 30.67 43.71 36.57
C MET A 1 29.69 42.58 36.30
N LEU A 2 30.23 41.42 35.88
CA LEU A 2 29.82 40.03 36.11
C LEU A 2 28.32 39.67 36.00
N ILE A 3 27.87 38.90 34.98
CA ILE A 3 27.97 37.41 34.85
C ILE A 3 27.23 36.75 36.05
N GLN A 4 26.16 35.96 35.95
CA GLN A 4 26.08 34.66 35.26
C GLN A 4 24.65 34.07 35.26
N ARG A 5 24.39 33.27 34.22
CA ARG A 5 23.26 32.36 33.97
C ARG A 5 23.03 31.31 35.07
N CYS A 6 21.77 30.89 35.23
CA CYS A 6 21.35 29.51 35.54
C CYS A 6 19.83 29.40 35.22
N LEU A 7 19.41 29.02 34.01
CA LEU A 7 19.16 27.65 33.57
C LEU A 7 18.49 26.78 34.66
N LEU A 8 17.16 26.74 34.67
CA LEU A 8 16.38 25.73 35.39
C LEU A 8 15.71 24.82 34.35
N LEU A 9 16.42 23.76 33.99
CA LEU A 9 15.92 22.63 33.25
C LEU A 9 16.67 21.40 33.78
N LEU A 10 16.02 20.60 34.62
CA LEU A 10 16.19 19.15 34.57
C LEU A 10 15.03 18.45 35.27
N VAL A 11 14.23 17.80 34.44
CA VAL A 11 13.39 16.65 34.77
C VAL A 11 14.28 15.57 35.38
N THR A 12 14.03 15.18 36.63
CA THR A 12 14.46 13.87 37.13
C THR A 12 13.23 12.96 37.16
N LEU A 13 13.00 12.27 36.05
CA LEU A 13 12.30 10.99 36.06
C LEU A 13 13.13 10.08 36.98
N TYR A 14 12.59 9.72 38.13
CA TYR A 14 13.08 8.57 38.88
C TYR A 14 12.69 7.32 38.08
N ALA A 15 13.55 6.94 37.14
CA ALA A 15 13.60 5.54 36.72
C ALA A 15 14.10 4.76 37.94
N THR A 16 13.18 4.11 38.65
CA THR A 16 13.56 3.12 39.65
C THR A 16 14.27 1.99 38.92
N LEU A 17 15.61 2.04 38.88
CA LEU A 17 16.41 0.90 38.48
C LEU A 17 15.99 -0.28 39.36
N GLY A 18 15.46 -1.32 38.73
CA GLY A 18 14.97 -2.52 39.41
C GLY A 18 16.09 -3.15 40.24
N ALA A 19 15.94 -3.06 41.55
CA ALA A 19 16.83 -3.65 42.54
C ALA A 19 16.41 -5.10 42.83
N LEU A 20 17.34 -5.88 43.40
CA LEU A 20 17.06 -7.18 44.01
C LEU A 20 15.86 -7.06 44.97
N GLN A 21 14.79 -7.81 44.69
CA GLN A 21 13.57 -7.83 45.47
C GLN A 21 13.37 -9.22 46.10
N ILE A 22 13.21 -9.24 47.42
CA ILE A 22 12.91 -10.44 48.18
C ILE A 22 11.55 -10.23 48.86
N SER A 23 10.61 -11.14 48.65
CA SER A 23 9.30 -11.08 49.30
C SER A 23 8.91 -12.44 49.85
N ILE A 24 8.41 -12.47 51.08
CA ILE A 24 7.82 -13.66 51.70
C ILE A 24 6.32 -13.49 51.80
N GLN A 25 5.60 -14.55 51.45
CA GLN A 25 4.17 -14.71 51.72
C GLN A 25 3.96 -15.99 52.52
N THR A 26 2.93 -15.99 53.37
CA THR A 26 2.52 -17.16 54.15
C THR A 26 1.05 -17.44 53.91
N GLY A 27 0.69 -18.72 53.77
CA GLY A 27 -0.67 -19.16 53.53
C GLY A 27 -1.03 -20.40 54.34
N LYS A 28 -2.29 -20.84 54.20
CA LYS A 28 -2.79 -22.12 54.71
C LYS A 28 -3.59 -22.82 53.63
N GLU A 29 -3.32 -24.10 53.41
CA GLU A 29 -4.07 -24.97 52.50
C GLU A 29 -4.34 -26.30 53.19
N ALA A 30 -5.59 -26.81 53.14
CA ALA A 30 -6.02 -28.00 53.89
C ALA A 30 -5.62 -27.98 55.38
N GLN A 31 -5.70 -26.81 56.03
CA GLN A 31 -5.25 -26.55 57.41
C GLN A 31 -3.73 -26.64 57.67
N GLN A 32 -2.90 -26.91 56.64
CA GLN A 32 -1.45 -26.87 56.75
C GLN A 32 -0.90 -25.51 56.33
N SER A 33 -0.03 -24.93 57.17
CA SER A 33 0.67 -23.70 56.81
C SER A 33 1.79 -23.96 55.81
N PHE A 34 1.98 -23.02 54.89
CA PHE A 34 3.10 -22.97 53.97
C PHE A 34 3.63 -21.55 53.83
N SER A 35 4.82 -21.40 53.25
CA SER A 35 5.37 -20.11 52.90
C SER A 35 6.00 -20.11 51.51
N VAL A 36 5.82 -19.02 50.78
CA VAL A 36 6.43 -18.81 49.46
C VAL A 36 7.37 -17.61 49.55
N MET A 37 8.64 -17.81 49.23
CA MET A 37 9.63 -16.76 49.10
C MET A 37 9.93 -16.54 47.62
N HIS A 38 9.81 -15.30 47.16
CA HIS A 38 10.24 -14.89 45.83
C HIS A 38 11.51 -14.06 45.91
N ILE A 39 12.46 -14.37 45.03
CA ILE A 39 13.69 -13.62 44.84
C ILE A 39 13.71 -13.18 43.38
N ARG A 40 13.75 -11.87 43.13
CA ARG A 40 13.71 -11.27 41.79
C ARG A 40 14.86 -10.30 41.60
N ASP A 41 15.48 -10.32 40.43
CA ASP A 41 16.51 -9.36 40.03
C ASP A 41 16.32 -8.97 38.56
N THR A 42 16.86 -7.81 38.16
CA THR A 42 16.83 -7.38 36.76
C THR A 42 17.79 -8.18 35.89
N THR A 43 18.83 -8.74 36.50
CA THR A 43 19.85 -9.61 35.88
C THR A 43 19.61 -11.08 36.20
N LEU A 44 20.09 -11.98 35.33
CA LEU A 44 20.00 -13.42 35.56
C LEU A 44 20.94 -13.82 36.70
N PHE A 45 20.43 -14.59 37.65
CA PHE A 45 21.21 -15.14 38.76
C PHE A 45 20.93 -16.63 38.95
N GLU A 46 21.87 -17.30 39.61
CA GLU A 46 21.86 -18.74 39.80
C GLU A 46 21.40 -19.08 41.21
N CYS A 47 20.47 -20.03 41.35
CA CYS A 47 20.14 -20.65 42.62
C CYS A 47 20.25 -22.16 42.50
N HIS A 48 20.90 -22.81 43.47
CA HIS A 48 21.01 -24.26 43.52
C HIS A 48 20.62 -24.82 44.89
N ALA A 49 19.99 -25.99 44.84
CA ALA A 49 19.62 -26.76 46.03
C ALA A 49 20.82 -27.63 46.46
N VAL A 50 21.35 -27.36 47.65
CA VAL A 50 22.34 -28.19 48.32
C VAL A 50 21.61 -29.31 49.05
N LYS A 51 22.05 -30.55 48.82
CA LYS A 51 21.45 -31.74 49.41
C LYS A 51 22.47 -32.53 50.20
N ASN A 52 22.03 -33.20 51.26
CA ASN A 52 22.86 -34.12 52.03
C ASN A 52 23.06 -35.48 51.32
N SER A 53 23.83 -36.37 51.95
CA SER A 53 24.13 -37.72 51.44
C SER A 53 22.90 -38.62 51.24
N VAL A 54 21.73 -38.21 51.71
CA VAL A 54 20.44 -38.92 51.58
C VAL A 54 19.47 -38.18 50.65
N ASN A 55 19.99 -37.25 49.82
CA ASN A 55 19.25 -36.47 48.82
C ASN A 55 18.15 -35.57 49.41
N VAL A 56 18.25 -35.22 50.70
CA VAL A 56 17.37 -34.23 51.35
C VAL A 56 17.98 -32.85 51.18
N LEU A 57 17.17 -31.89 50.73
CA LEU A 57 17.57 -30.49 50.55
C LEU A 57 17.81 -29.84 51.92
N THR A 58 19.03 -29.37 52.13
CA THR A 58 19.49 -28.78 53.41
C THR A 58 19.70 -27.28 53.31
N GLU A 59 19.95 -26.76 52.12
CA GLU A 59 20.19 -25.34 51.90
C GLU A 59 19.89 -24.98 50.44
N ILE A 60 19.44 -23.77 50.19
CA ILE A 60 19.41 -23.16 48.86
C ILE A 60 20.39 -22.00 48.86
N THR A 61 21.28 -22.01 47.87
CA THR A 61 22.29 -20.96 47.70
C THR A 61 22.02 -20.22 46.40
N CYS A 62 21.81 -18.90 46.50
CA CYS A 62 21.62 -18.02 45.35
C CYS A 62 22.80 -17.07 45.21
N ILE A 63 23.44 -17.05 44.03
CA ILE A 63 24.67 -16.32 43.75
C ILE A 63 24.38 -15.17 42.78
N PHE A 64 24.79 -13.96 43.18
CA PHE A 64 24.64 -12.73 42.42
C PHE A 64 26.01 -12.13 42.09
N ASP A 65 26.18 -11.70 40.83
CA ASP A 65 27.41 -11.06 40.35
C ASP A 65 27.56 -9.61 40.81
N ARG A 66 26.48 -9.01 41.36
CA ARG A 66 26.46 -7.63 41.86
C ARG A 66 26.14 -7.60 43.34
N VAL A 67 26.86 -6.76 44.07
CA VAL A 67 26.62 -6.54 45.50
C VAL A 67 25.54 -5.45 45.67
N PRO A 68 24.46 -5.71 46.42
CA PRO A 68 23.46 -4.70 46.73
C PRO A 68 24.07 -3.50 47.46
N SER A 69 23.62 -2.29 47.12
CA SER A 69 24.08 -1.06 47.77
C SER A 69 23.57 -0.90 49.21
N GLN A 70 22.52 -1.65 49.57
CA GLN A 70 21.96 -1.71 50.91
C GLN A 70 22.25 -3.06 51.56
N ASN A 71 22.53 -3.05 52.86
CA ASN A 71 22.75 -4.28 53.60
C ASN A 71 21.42 -5.03 53.78
N ILE A 72 21.33 -6.25 53.24
CA ILE A 72 20.16 -7.12 53.40
C ILE A 72 20.36 -7.92 54.68
N GLY A 73 19.58 -7.57 55.71
CA GLY A 73 19.61 -8.24 57.00
C GLY A 73 19.07 -9.68 56.96
N VAL A 74 19.26 -10.38 58.07
CA VAL A 74 18.71 -11.73 58.29
C VAL A 74 17.19 -11.68 58.22
N LEU A 75 16.59 -12.57 57.45
CA LEU A 75 15.15 -12.64 57.25
C LEU A 75 14.66 -14.05 57.54
N ASN A 76 13.76 -14.15 58.53
CA ASN A 76 13.32 -15.41 59.12
C ASN A 76 11.79 -15.49 59.14
N ASN A 77 11.27 -16.68 58.91
CA ASN A 77 9.90 -17.03 59.23
C ASN A 77 9.84 -18.47 59.79
N ASN A 78 8.65 -19.03 59.91
CA ASN A 78 8.46 -20.39 60.44
C ASN A 78 8.98 -21.52 59.51
N PHE A 79 9.48 -21.20 58.31
CA PHE A 79 9.89 -22.17 57.29
C PHE A 79 11.34 -21.97 56.82
N PHE A 80 11.86 -20.74 56.85
CA PHE A 80 13.14 -20.37 56.28
C PHE A 80 13.93 -19.48 57.22
N HIS A 81 15.25 -19.66 57.18
CA HIS A 81 16.24 -18.76 57.74
C HIS A 81 17.15 -18.30 56.61
N MET A 82 17.14 -17.00 56.31
CA MET A 82 17.94 -16.41 55.25
C MET A 82 19.10 -15.61 55.82
N THR A 83 20.31 -15.94 55.38
CA THR A 83 21.53 -15.18 55.67
C THR A 83 22.22 -14.78 54.38
N THR A 84 23.14 -13.83 54.47
CA THR A 84 23.87 -13.30 53.31
C THR A 84 25.37 -13.34 53.59
N THR A 85 26.17 -13.64 52.57
CA THR A 85 27.63 -13.63 52.66
C THR A 85 28.24 -13.00 51.42
N LEU A 86 29.40 -12.38 51.59
CA LEU A 86 30.21 -11.84 50.51
C LEU A 86 31.47 -12.68 50.36
N LYS A 87 31.64 -13.33 49.21
CA LYS A 87 32.80 -14.19 48.92
C LYS A 87 33.26 -13.91 47.49
N ASN A 88 34.55 -13.63 47.29
CA ASN A 88 35.14 -13.39 45.95
C ASN A 88 34.38 -12.35 45.08
N SER A 89 33.95 -11.25 45.68
CA SER A 89 33.14 -10.20 45.01
C SER A 89 31.75 -10.64 44.52
N GLN A 90 31.29 -11.83 44.90
CA GLN A 90 29.92 -12.29 44.68
C GLN A 90 29.09 -12.13 45.96
N PHE A 91 27.85 -11.67 45.79
CA PHE A 91 26.86 -11.61 46.86
C PHE A 91 26.08 -12.92 46.87
N ILE A 92 26.07 -13.62 48.00
CA ILE A 92 25.48 -14.95 48.12
C ILE A 92 24.41 -14.94 49.19
N ILE A 93 23.20 -15.38 48.84
CA ILE A 93 22.10 -15.61 49.77
C ILE A 93 22.05 -17.09 50.10
N HIS A 94 22.05 -17.40 51.39
CA HIS A 94 21.91 -18.74 51.94
C HIS A 94 20.57 -18.88 52.63
N ILE A 95 19.79 -19.87 52.22
CA ILE A 95 18.46 -20.12 52.76
C ILE A 95 18.45 -21.53 53.31
N THR A 96 18.37 -21.64 54.64
CA THR A 96 18.27 -22.91 55.36
C THR A 96 16.83 -23.12 55.83
N PRO A 97 16.27 -24.32 55.68
CA PRO A 97 14.88 -24.53 56.05
C PRO A 97 14.74 -24.92 57.53
N TYR A 98 13.67 -24.47 58.17
CA TYR A 98 13.21 -25.01 59.46
C TYR A 98 12.31 -26.24 59.28
N GLU A 99 11.71 -26.38 58.09
CA GLU A 99 10.80 -27.47 57.70
C GLU A 99 11.25 -28.04 56.33
N LYS A 100 10.36 -28.57 55.49
CA LYS A 100 10.73 -28.97 54.11
C LYS A 100 10.65 -27.76 53.17
N MET A 101 11.49 -27.72 52.14
CA MET A 101 11.39 -26.72 51.08
C MET A 101 11.76 -27.23 49.70
N ASP A 102 11.17 -26.61 48.67
CA ASP A 102 11.44 -26.85 47.25
C ASP A 102 11.82 -25.54 46.52
N LEU A 103 12.65 -25.63 45.47
CA LEU A 103 13.14 -24.51 44.65
C LEU A 103 12.60 -24.59 43.23
N PHE A 104 12.08 -23.48 42.68
CA PHE A 104 11.54 -23.40 41.33
C PHE A 104 12.03 -22.13 40.59
N PRO A 105 12.56 -22.25 39.36
CA PRO A 105 12.79 -21.09 38.51
C PRO A 105 11.47 -20.63 37.87
N ILE A 106 11.22 -19.32 37.88
CA ILE A 106 10.10 -18.69 37.17
C ILE A 106 10.65 -18.04 35.90
N LEU A 107 10.38 -18.65 34.75
CA LEU A 107 11.05 -18.32 33.48
C LEU A 107 10.26 -17.38 32.57
N PHE A 108 8.97 -17.19 32.82
CA PHE A 108 8.07 -16.37 32.00
C PHE A 108 7.04 -15.64 32.86
N ASP A 109 6.54 -14.53 32.33
CA ASP A 109 5.40 -13.79 32.88
C ASP A 109 4.12 -14.28 32.19
N LEU A 110 3.31 -15.06 32.91
CA LEU A 110 2.06 -15.64 32.40
C LEU A 110 1.01 -14.60 31.99
N HIS A 111 1.18 -13.32 32.37
CA HIS A 111 0.31 -12.24 31.90
C HIS A 111 0.72 -11.69 30.53
N LYS A 112 1.92 -12.03 30.05
CA LYS A 112 2.51 -11.46 28.81
C LYS A 112 2.80 -12.50 27.75
N GLU A 113 3.07 -13.74 28.14
CA GLU A 113 3.56 -14.78 27.25
C GLU A 113 2.74 -16.07 27.39
N ASN A 114 2.25 -16.60 26.27
CA ASN A 114 1.37 -17.80 26.21
C ASN A 114 2.15 -19.13 26.07
N ALA A 115 3.46 -19.15 26.29
CA ALA A 115 4.29 -20.35 26.12
C ALA A 115 4.45 -21.12 27.44
N LEU A 116 3.88 -22.33 27.51
CA LEU A 116 4.13 -23.28 28.59
C LEU A 116 5.39 -24.08 28.27
N PHE A 117 6.52 -23.73 28.89
CA PHE A 117 7.78 -24.46 28.72
C PHE A 117 8.18 -25.16 30.02
N HIS A 118 8.59 -26.43 29.94
CA HIS A 118 9.25 -27.15 31.03
C HIS A 118 10.76 -27.05 30.83
N ALA A 119 11.42 -26.13 31.55
CA ALA A 119 12.88 -26.08 31.60
C ALA A 119 13.39 -26.16 33.03
N GLN A 120 14.23 -27.16 33.29
CA GLN A 120 15.21 -27.14 34.37
C GLN A 120 16.28 -26.10 34.03
N SER A 121 16.02 -24.82 34.29
CA SER A 121 17.03 -23.77 34.14
C SER A 121 17.84 -23.61 35.41
N SER A 122 19.16 -23.53 35.29
CA SER A 122 20.07 -23.18 36.40
C SER A 122 20.16 -21.68 36.66
N LYS A 123 19.66 -20.83 35.74
CA LYS A 123 19.64 -19.36 35.90
C LYS A 123 18.25 -18.79 35.62
N SER A 124 17.83 -17.85 36.45
CA SER A 124 16.57 -17.12 36.27
C SER A 124 16.67 -15.69 36.81
N LYS A 125 15.82 -14.80 36.29
CA LYS A 125 15.59 -13.47 36.87
C LYS A 125 14.66 -13.52 38.08
N HIS A 126 13.92 -14.63 38.23
CA HIS A 126 12.97 -14.84 39.31
C HIS A 126 13.00 -16.30 39.77
N TRP A 127 13.23 -16.50 41.07
CA TRP A 127 13.15 -17.79 41.74
C TRP A 127 12.04 -17.79 42.79
N SER A 128 11.39 -18.93 42.96
CA SER A 128 10.37 -19.18 43.98
C SER A 128 10.81 -20.34 44.87
N ILE A 129 10.75 -20.15 46.18
CA ILE A 129 11.08 -21.15 47.19
C ILE A 129 9.83 -21.40 48.03
N ILE A 130 9.43 -22.66 48.14
CA ILE A 130 8.18 -23.04 48.80
C ILE A 130 8.53 -23.89 50.02
N GLY A 131 8.14 -23.43 51.20
CA GLY A 131 8.33 -24.07 52.49
C GLY A 131 7.03 -24.68 52.97
N TYR A 132 7.08 -25.93 53.42
CA TYR A 132 5.92 -26.74 53.79
C TYR A 132 6.29 -27.78 54.85
N LYS A 133 5.29 -28.29 55.56
CA LYS A 133 5.49 -29.31 56.60
C LYS A 133 5.49 -30.73 56.04
N GLU A 134 4.34 -31.15 55.51
CA GLU A 134 4.15 -32.53 55.06
C GLU A 134 4.32 -32.67 53.55
N LYS A 135 3.44 -31.99 52.78
CA LYS A 135 3.37 -32.02 51.32
C LYS A 135 3.45 -30.60 50.75
N ASN A 136 4.15 -30.42 49.63
CA ASN A 136 4.16 -29.14 48.93
C ASN A 136 2.75 -28.88 48.35
N PRO A 137 2.09 -27.76 48.73
CA PRO A 137 0.72 -27.43 48.32
C PRO A 137 0.56 -27.31 46.80
N PHE A 138 1.62 -26.92 46.10
CA PHE A 138 1.61 -26.72 44.65
C PHE A 138 2.11 -27.96 43.87
N SER A 139 2.41 -29.05 44.57
CA SER A 139 2.84 -30.31 43.95
C SER A 139 1.67 -31.30 43.86
N ALA A 140 0.85 -31.16 42.83
CA ALA A 140 0.02 -32.27 42.39
C ALA A 140 0.93 -33.30 41.71
N ARG A 141 1.56 -34.20 42.49
CA ARG A 141 2.26 -35.36 41.94
C ARG A 141 1.23 -36.36 41.43
N GLU A 142 0.82 -36.22 40.19
CA GLU A 142 0.53 -37.37 39.35
C GLU A 142 1.61 -37.43 38.26
N SER A 143 2.02 -38.64 37.89
CA SER A 143 3.15 -38.89 37.00
C SER A 143 2.96 -38.15 35.68
N PHE A 144 3.74 -37.08 35.48
CA PHE A 144 3.86 -36.43 34.18
C PHE A 144 4.31 -37.46 33.16
N ASN A 145 3.52 -37.62 32.11
CA ASN A 145 3.88 -38.50 31.02
C ASN A 145 4.84 -37.74 30.10
N ASP A 146 6.08 -38.21 29.97
CA ASP A 146 7.14 -37.55 29.18
C ASP A 146 6.80 -37.45 27.69
N THR A 147 5.77 -38.16 27.23
CA THR A 147 5.30 -38.15 25.84
C THR A 147 3.98 -37.41 25.61
N ALA A 148 3.39 -36.78 26.63
CA ALA A 148 2.10 -36.09 26.50
C ALA A 148 2.15 -34.63 26.97
N ILE A 149 1.23 -33.82 26.43
CA ILE A 149 0.96 -32.47 26.94
C ILE A 149 0.26 -32.62 28.28
N ASN A 150 0.97 -32.32 29.36
CA ASN A 150 0.43 -32.40 30.71
C ASN A 150 -0.32 -31.10 31.04
N PHE A 151 -1.65 -31.14 31.11
CA PHE A 151 -2.46 -29.99 31.51
C PHE A 151 -2.46 -29.86 33.04
N PRO A 152 -2.20 -28.66 33.59
CA PRO A 152 -2.11 -28.44 35.04
C PRO A 152 -3.47 -28.38 35.76
N VAL A 153 -4.57 -28.73 35.09
CA VAL A 153 -5.92 -28.68 35.65
C VAL A 153 -6.39 -30.10 35.96
N LEU A 154 -6.41 -30.45 37.24
CA LEU A 154 -7.03 -31.68 37.71
C LEU A 154 -8.50 -31.41 38.03
N PHE A 155 -9.39 -31.90 37.17
CA PHE A 155 -10.81 -31.97 37.50
C PHE A 155 -11.06 -33.23 38.31
N THR A 156 -11.24 -33.12 39.63
CA THR A 156 -11.81 -34.21 40.42
C THR A 156 -13.29 -34.34 40.07
N PRO A 157 -13.75 -35.45 39.45
CA PRO A 157 -15.17 -35.63 39.16
C PRO A 157 -15.94 -35.73 40.48
N GLY A 158 -16.78 -34.74 40.78
CA GLY A 158 -17.77 -34.84 41.86
C GLY A 158 -17.47 -34.14 43.18
N ALA A 159 -16.44 -33.30 43.30
CA ALA A 159 -16.19 -32.52 44.51
C ALA A 159 -16.41 -31.02 44.26
N LEU A 160 -17.68 -30.60 44.29
CA LEU A 160 -18.23 -29.37 44.90
C LEU A 160 -19.68 -29.20 44.40
N PRO A 161 -20.69 -28.98 45.28
CA PRO A 161 -21.99 -28.54 44.82
C PRO A 161 -21.85 -27.13 44.25
N PHE A 162 -22.27 -26.93 43.01
CA PHE A 162 -22.37 -25.62 42.39
C PHE A 162 -23.45 -24.82 43.12
N VAL A 163 -23.02 -23.86 43.93
CA VAL A 163 -23.90 -22.82 44.45
C VAL A 163 -23.71 -21.64 43.49
N GLY A 164 -24.76 -21.26 42.76
CA GLY A 164 -24.72 -20.16 41.78
C GLY A 164 -24.33 -18.81 42.41
N GLY A 165 -24.39 -17.73 41.63
CA GLY A 165 -24.08 -16.39 42.16
C GLY A 165 -24.85 -16.11 43.46
N LEU A 166 -24.22 -15.54 44.47
CA LEU A 166 -24.90 -15.28 45.74
C LEU A 166 -25.53 -13.88 45.71
N ASP A 167 -26.69 -13.72 46.34
CA ASP A 167 -27.27 -12.40 46.58
C ASP A 167 -26.44 -11.63 47.64
N LEU A 168 -26.77 -10.36 47.88
CA LEU A 168 -26.08 -9.52 48.87
C LEU A 168 -26.17 -10.04 50.32
N ASN A 169 -26.99 -11.07 50.58
CA ASN A 169 -27.18 -11.72 51.87
C ASN A 169 -26.52 -13.11 51.95
N GLY A 170 -25.83 -13.54 50.88
CA GLY A 170 -25.14 -14.83 50.84
C GLY A 170 -26.02 -16.02 50.47
N ASN A 171 -27.24 -15.82 49.95
CA ASN A 171 -28.11 -16.89 49.48
C ASN A 171 -27.79 -17.28 48.02
N PRO A 172 -27.91 -18.56 47.63
CA PRO A 172 -27.77 -18.99 46.23
C PRO A 172 -28.81 -18.31 45.31
N LEU A 173 -28.40 -17.65 44.23
CA LEU A 173 -29.32 -17.26 43.15
C LEU A 173 -29.82 -18.53 42.46
N GLU A 174 -31.14 -18.70 42.41
CA GLU A 174 -31.78 -19.61 41.46
C GLU A 174 -31.68 -19.02 40.04
N MET A 175 -30.66 -19.41 39.29
CA MET A 175 -30.58 -19.13 37.86
C MET A 175 -31.45 -20.14 37.08
N GLN A 176 -32.15 -19.68 36.03
CA GLN A 176 -32.56 -20.54 34.91
C GLN A 176 -31.43 -20.54 33.86
N PRO A 177 -30.39 -21.39 33.97
CA PRO A 177 -29.04 -21.05 33.51
C PRO A 177 -28.73 -21.35 32.04
N ILE A 178 -29.72 -21.63 31.19
CA ILE A 178 -29.47 -22.21 29.85
C ILE A 178 -29.95 -21.31 28.71
N LYS A 179 -30.97 -20.47 28.91
CA LYS A 179 -31.57 -19.70 27.82
C LYS A 179 -30.99 -18.28 27.69
N ASP A 180 -30.67 -17.63 28.80
CA ASP A 180 -30.09 -16.29 28.83
C ASP A 180 -28.67 -16.26 28.24
N VAL A 181 -27.83 -17.26 28.55
CA VAL A 181 -26.49 -17.41 27.95
C VAL A 181 -26.56 -17.59 26.43
N ALA A 182 -27.48 -18.42 25.94
CA ALA A 182 -27.63 -18.67 24.51
C ALA A 182 -28.13 -17.41 23.76
N GLU A 183 -29.08 -16.67 24.33
CA GLU A 183 -29.56 -15.39 23.78
C GLU A 183 -28.45 -14.32 23.82
N TYR A 184 -27.65 -14.25 24.88
CA TYR A 184 -26.50 -13.36 24.95
C TYR A 184 -25.42 -13.67 23.90
N MET A 185 -25.04 -14.94 23.74
CA MET A 185 -24.06 -15.34 22.72
C MET A 185 -24.55 -15.02 21.31
N LYS A 186 -25.86 -15.09 21.07
CA LYS A 186 -26.48 -14.68 19.81
C LYS A 186 -26.36 -13.17 19.57
N ILE A 187 -26.53 -12.34 20.59
CA ILE A 187 -26.30 -10.88 20.51
C ILE A 187 -24.85 -10.59 20.10
N LYS A 188 -23.87 -11.28 20.72
CA LYS A 188 -22.45 -11.12 20.36
C LYS A 188 -22.18 -11.50 18.91
N GLU A 189 -22.79 -12.58 18.42
CA GLU A 189 -22.63 -13.02 17.04
C GLU A 189 -23.29 -12.05 16.06
N TYR A 190 -24.48 -11.54 16.35
CA TYR A 190 -25.11 -10.50 15.55
C TYR A 190 -24.26 -9.24 15.47
N TYR A 191 -23.69 -8.80 16.59
CA TYR A 191 -22.78 -7.66 16.60
C TYR A 191 -21.53 -7.93 15.74
N LYS A 192 -20.89 -9.10 15.92
CA LYS A 192 -19.70 -9.50 15.16
C LYS A 192 -19.94 -9.60 13.66
N THR A 193 -21.13 -10.05 13.26
CA THR A 193 -21.55 -10.17 11.85
C THR A 193 -22.18 -8.90 11.29
N LYS A 194 -22.09 -7.78 12.03
CA LYS A 194 -22.62 -6.45 11.67
C LYS A 194 -24.15 -6.40 11.47
N GLN A 195 -24.88 -7.36 12.05
CA GLN A 195 -26.33 -7.40 12.04
C GLN A 195 -26.88 -6.58 13.22
N TYR A 196 -26.63 -5.26 13.19
CA TYR A 196 -26.87 -4.38 14.33
C TYR A 196 -28.36 -4.25 14.70
N ASP A 197 -29.28 -4.19 13.74
CA ASP A 197 -30.71 -4.18 14.05
C ASP A 197 -31.17 -5.46 14.77
N ALA A 198 -30.67 -6.62 14.33
CA ALA A 198 -30.97 -7.90 14.95
C ALA A 198 -30.36 -8.02 16.36
N ALA A 199 -29.17 -7.46 16.57
CA ALA A 199 -28.56 -7.34 17.88
C ALA A 199 -29.42 -6.46 18.80
N LEU A 200 -29.85 -5.27 18.33
CA LEU A 200 -30.67 -4.33 19.11
C LEU A 200 -32.01 -4.94 19.52
N GLN A 201 -32.68 -5.62 18.58
CA GLN A 201 -33.93 -6.33 18.87
C GLN A 201 -33.73 -7.43 19.91
N SER A 202 -32.66 -8.22 19.78
CA SER A 202 -32.35 -9.32 20.69
C SER A 202 -31.99 -8.82 22.08
N ILE A 203 -31.28 -7.67 22.19
CA ILE A 203 -30.96 -7.01 23.46
C ILE A 203 -32.25 -6.62 24.20
N ARG A 204 -33.20 -5.96 23.52
CA ARG A 204 -34.48 -5.56 24.13
C ARG A 204 -35.27 -6.76 24.64
N GLN A 205 -35.38 -7.81 23.82
CA GLN A 205 -36.07 -9.05 24.21
C GLN A 205 -35.41 -9.72 25.41
N MET A 206 -34.08 -9.74 25.45
CA MET A 206 -33.35 -10.34 26.56
C MET A 206 -33.52 -9.53 27.85
N GLN A 207 -33.50 -8.19 27.78
CA GLN A 207 -33.74 -7.32 28.93
C GLN A 207 -35.17 -7.45 29.49
N GLU A 208 -36.18 -7.56 28.62
CA GLU A 208 -37.57 -7.78 29.02
C GLU A 208 -37.79 -9.17 29.64
N ARG A 209 -37.17 -10.21 29.05
CA ARG A 209 -37.37 -11.60 29.47
C ARG A 209 -36.53 -11.99 30.69
N TYR A 210 -35.36 -11.37 30.85
CA TYR A 210 -34.40 -11.66 31.93
C TYR A 210 -33.91 -10.37 32.61
N PRO A 211 -34.80 -9.63 33.30
CA PRO A 211 -34.47 -8.32 33.91
C PRO A 211 -33.43 -8.40 35.04
N HIS A 212 -33.14 -9.60 35.57
CA HIS A 212 -32.13 -9.85 36.61
C HIS A 212 -30.94 -10.66 36.10
N SER A 213 -30.66 -10.60 34.79
CA SER A 213 -29.53 -11.33 34.19
C SER A 213 -28.19 -10.83 34.74
N ILE A 214 -27.25 -11.76 34.93
CA ILE A 214 -25.86 -11.43 35.28
C ILE A 214 -25.15 -10.65 34.16
N PHE A 215 -25.65 -10.74 32.93
CA PHE A 215 -25.11 -10.03 31.78
C PHE A 215 -25.62 -8.58 31.66
N SER A 216 -26.33 -8.05 32.66
CA SER A 216 -26.98 -6.73 32.56
C SER A 216 -26.02 -5.59 32.18
N SER A 217 -24.83 -5.50 32.79
CA SER A 217 -23.82 -4.50 32.40
C SER A 217 -23.34 -4.72 30.96
N GLU A 218 -23.00 -5.96 30.60
CA GLU A 218 -22.53 -6.30 29.25
C GLU A 218 -23.60 -6.06 28.18
N LEU A 219 -24.86 -6.35 28.47
CA LEU A 219 -26.01 -6.07 27.60
C LEU A 219 -26.19 -4.56 27.41
N ALA A 220 -26.09 -3.77 28.48
CA ALA A 220 -26.15 -2.32 28.38
C ALA A 220 -24.99 -1.77 27.53
N LEU A 221 -23.79 -2.33 27.67
CA LEU A 221 -22.64 -1.98 26.82
C LEU A 221 -22.87 -2.37 25.35
N TYR A 222 -23.37 -3.57 25.08
CA TYR A 222 -23.71 -4.00 23.71
C TYR A 222 -24.83 -3.17 23.10
N ASN A 223 -25.78 -2.67 23.92
CA ASN A 223 -26.80 -1.73 23.47
C ASN A 223 -26.15 -0.43 22.99
N ILE A 224 -25.27 0.17 23.80
CA ILE A 224 -24.55 1.40 23.45
C ILE A 224 -23.70 1.20 22.18
N ARG A 225 -22.92 0.11 22.10
CA ARG A 225 -22.12 -0.25 20.92
C ARG A 225 -22.99 -0.36 19.67
N THR A 226 -24.11 -1.06 19.77
CA THR A 226 -25.02 -1.26 18.63
C THR A 226 -25.65 0.05 18.17
N LEU A 227 -26.11 0.88 19.10
CA LEU A 227 -26.66 2.21 18.80
C LEU A 227 -25.62 3.15 18.18
N HIS A 228 -24.36 3.08 18.65
CA HIS A 228 -23.24 3.83 18.05
C HIS A 228 -23.00 3.42 16.59
N GLN A 229 -23.00 2.12 16.30
CA GLN A 229 -22.85 1.60 14.93
C GLN A 229 -24.04 1.95 14.02
N LEU A 230 -25.25 2.04 14.56
CA LEU A 230 -26.46 2.49 13.85
C LEU A 230 -26.55 4.02 13.72
N HIS A 231 -25.62 4.76 14.30
CA HIS A 231 -25.61 6.23 14.34
C HIS A 231 -26.82 6.86 15.06
N GLU A 232 -27.48 6.11 15.95
CA GLU A 232 -28.65 6.53 16.74
C GLU A 232 -28.22 7.33 17.98
N SER A 233 -27.77 8.57 17.76
CA SER A 233 -27.08 9.38 18.79
C SER A 233 -27.97 9.71 19.99
N GLU A 234 -29.24 10.05 19.79
CA GLU A 234 -30.17 10.37 20.90
C GLU A 234 -30.44 9.16 21.79
N ALA A 235 -30.79 8.02 21.18
CA ALA A 235 -31.03 6.78 21.92
C ALA A 235 -29.77 6.29 22.64
N MET A 236 -28.59 6.46 22.02
CA MET A 236 -27.33 6.11 22.65
C MET A 236 -27.01 6.99 23.85
N LEU A 237 -27.32 8.30 23.81
CA LEU A 237 -27.15 9.16 24.98
C LEU A 237 -28.00 8.70 26.16
N GLU A 238 -29.26 8.34 25.94
CA GLU A 238 -30.13 7.83 27.00
C GLU A 238 -29.58 6.51 27.59
N ALA A 239 -29.18 5.58 26.72
CA ALA A 239 -28.57 4.32 27.16
C ALA A 239 -27.25 4.55 27.93
N SER A 240 -26.41 5.48 27.49
CA SER A 240 -25.13 5.77 28.13
C SER A 240 -25.28 6.47 29.48
N LYS A 241 -26.24 7.40 29.63
CA LYS A 241 -26.57 8.01 30.93
C LYS A 241 -27.07 6.96 31.93
N GLN A 242 -27.84 5.98 31.48
CA GLN A 242 -28.23 4.86 32.32
C GLN A 242 -27.01 4.03 32.73
N PHE A 243 -26.16 3.65 31.78
CA PHE A 243 -24.95 2.89 32.06
C PHE A 243 -24.02 3.60 33.05
N ILE A 244 -23.76 4.88 32.87
CA ILE A 244 -22.88 5.65 33.77
C ILE A 244 -23.48 5.72 35.18
N ARG A 245 -24.81 5.79 35.33
CA ARG A 245 -25.47 5.79 36.65
C ARG A 245 -25.40 4.43 37.34
N GLU A 246 -25.64 3.35 36.60
CA GLU A 246 -25.81 2.00 37.15
C GLU A 246 -24.48 1.22 37.24
N PHE A 247 -23.53 1.51 36.35
CA PHE A 247 -22.30 0.76 36.13
C PHE A 247 -21.06 1.67 36.08
N SER A 248 -21.04 2.77 36.85
CA SER A 248 -19.92 3.73 36.89
C SER A 248 -18.55 3.11 37.22
N SER A 249 -18.52 1.98 37.93
CA SER A 249 -17.30 1.25 38.30
C SER A 249 -16.93 0.13 37.30
N ASP A 250 -17.66 0.00 36.19
CA ASP A 250 -17.37 -1.01 35.17
C ASP A 250 -16.05 -0.69 34.44
N GLN A 251 -15.25 -1.72 34.16
CA GLN A 251 -13.97 -1.57 33.48
C GLN A 251 -14.08 -0.95 32.07
N ASN A 252 -15.25 -1.03 31.44
CA ASN A 252 -15.51 -0.49 30.10
C ASN A 252 -16.00 0.96 30.12
N ILE A 253 -15.98 1.65 31.27
CA ILE A 253 -16.47 3.03 31.39
C ILE A 253 -15.80 3.99 30.39
N ALA A 254 -14.52 3.81 30.08
CA ALA A 254 -13.81 4.62 29.07
C ALA A 254 -14.43 4.53 27.66
N GLU A 255 -14.93 3.36 27.27
CA GLU A 255 -15.65 3.16 26.00
C GLU A 255 -17.00 3.88 26.02
N VAL A 256 -17.72 3.81 27.14
CA VAL A 256 -19.00 4.49 27.26
C VAL A 256 -18.79 6.01 27.19
N LEU A 257 -17.80 6.54 27.91
CA LEU A 257 -17.47 7.97 27.90
C LEU A 257 -17.12 8.49 26.50
N VAL A 258 -16.32 7.75 25.72
CA VAL A 258 -15.94 8.19 24.37
C VAL A 258 -17.12 8.19 23.41
N TYR A 259 -18.02 7.20 23.52
CA TYR A 259 -19.23 7.14 22.74
C TYR A 259 -20.22 8.23 23.15
N THR A 260 -20.43 8.46 24.45
CA THR A 260 -21.26 9.58 24.95
C THR A 260 -20.75 10.92 24.42
N ALA A 261 -19.45 11.20 24.51
CA ALA A 261 -18.85 12.42 23.99
C ALA A 261 -19.08 12.57 22.47
N HIS A 262 -18.89 11.48 21.72
CA HIS A 262 -19.12 11.47 20.27
C HIS A 262 -20.59 11.71 19.90
N ALA A 263 -21.55 11.12 20.62
CA ALA A 263 -22.98 11.37 20.39
C ALA A 263 -23.36 12.83 20.67
N TYR A 264 -22.91 13.41 21.79
CA TYR A 264 -23.11 14.84 22.05
C TYR A 264 -22.52 15.71 20.93
N SER A 265 -21.33 15.37 20.44
CA SER A 265 -20.71 16.06 19.30
C SER A 265 -21.57 15.97 18.05
N LYS A 266 -22.12 14.80 17.72
CA LYS A 266 -22.97 14.61 16.53
C LYS A 266 -24.32 15.34 16.63
N LEU A 267 -24.80 15.61 17.83
CA LEU A 267 -25.96 16.47 18.09
C LEU A 267 -25.62 17.97 18.15
N GLY A 268 -24.37 18.36 17.92
CA GLY A 268 -23.91 19.75 18.00
C GLY A 268 -23.78 20.30 19.42
N MET A 269 -23.89 19.45 20.44
CA MET A 269 -23.78 19.80 21.86
C MET A 269 -22.31 19.76 22.30
N PHE A 270 -21.50 20.64 21.74
CA PHE A 270 -20.04 20.59 21.89
C PHE A 270 -19.55 20.81 23.33
N SER A 271 -20.23 21.64 24.13
CA SER A 271 -19.88 21.85 25.53
C SER A 271 -20.05 20.58 26.37
N ASP A 272 -21.13 19.83 26.13
CA ASP A 272 -21.38 18.55 26.79
C ASP A 272 -20.39 17.49 26.29
N ALA A 273 -20.11 17.46 24.99
CA ALA A 273 -19.09 16.57 24.43
C ALA A 273 -17.72 16.82 25.07
N ASP A 274 -17.31 18.09 25.21
CA ASP A 274 -16.04 18.47 25.83
C ASP A 274 -15.96 18.04 27.30
N TYR A 275 -17.05 18.12 28.06
CA TYR A 275 -17.11 17.60 29.42
C TYR A 275 -16.76 16.11 29.50
N PHE A 276 -17.37 15.28 28.64
CA PHE A 276 -17.10 13.84 28.63
C PHE A 276 -15.70 13.51 28.08
N TYR A 277 -15.21 14.26 27.09
CA TYR A 277 -13.82 14.12 26.62
C TYR A 277 -12.81 14.45 27.71
N ASP A 278 -13.02 15.52 28.47
CA ASP A 278 -12.08 15.93 29.51
C ASP A 278 -12.01 14.87 30.63
N HIS A 279 -13.15 14.31 31.02
CA HIS A 279 -13.20 13.20 31.98
C HIS A 279 -12.48 11.96 31.44
N LEU A 280 -12.75 11.56 30.19
CA LEU A 280 -12.07 10.45 29.52
C LEU A 280 -10.55 10.63 29.47
N PHE A 281 -10.06 11.83 29.10
CA PHE A 281 -8.62 12.07 28.95
C PHE A 281 -7.90 12.18 30.29
N ASN A 282 -8.56 12.72 31.32
CA ASN A 282 -7.98 12.85 32.65
C ASN A 282 -7.89 11.52 33.38
N GLU A 283 -8.91 10.66 33.24
CA GLU A 283 -9.02 9.42 34.02
C GLU A 283 -8.52 8.19 33.26
N HIS A 284 -8.58 8.22 31.92
CA HIS A 284 -8.24 7.08 31.06
C HIS A 284 -7.27 7.44 29.92
N GLY A 285 -6.45 8.48 30.09
CA GLY A 285 -5.67 9.12 29.02
C GLY A 285 -4.73 8.24 28.19
N ASN A 286 -4.31 7.08 28.70
CA ASN A 286 -3.44 6.12 27.99
C ASN A 286 -4.19 4.91 27.41
N SER A 287 -5.54 4.92 27.44
CA SER A 287 -6.36 3.83 26.90
C SER A 287 -6.58 3.96 25.39
N TYR A 288 -6.89 2.85 24.72
CA TYR A 288 -7.38 2.86 23.34
C TYR A 288 -8.52 3.87 23.14
N PHE A 289 -9.48 3.90 24.07
CA PHE A 289 -10.64 4.78 23.99
C PHE A 289 -10.29 6.26 24.17
N ALA A 290 -9.26 6.62 24.94
CA ALA A 290 -8.77 7.99 24.97
C ALA A 290 -8.18 8.42 23.62
N TYR A 291 -7.42 7.56 22.93
CA TYR A 291 -6.93 7.87 21.59
C TYR A 291 -8.07 7.94 20.56
N LEU A 292 -9.07 7.06 20.64
CA LEU A 292 -10.30 7.19 19.85
C LEU A 292 -11.02 8.52 20.14
N GLY A 293 -11.05 8.93 21.41
CA GLY A 293 -11.63 10.20 21.82
C GLY A 293 -10.89 11.40 21.24
N TYR A 294 -9.56 11.36 21.15
CA TYR A 294 -8.81 12.41 20.45
C TYR A 294 -9.15 12.47 18.96
N VAL A 295 -9.40 11.33 18.30
CA VAL A 295 -9.86 11.32 16.91
C VAL A 295 -11.25 11.96 16.80
N TYR A 296 -12.22 11.57 17.63
CA TYR A 296 -13.56 12.15 17.58
C TYR A 296 -13.60 13.63 17.98
N LYS A 297 -12.80 14.07 18.95
CA LYS A 297 -12.63 15.49 19.28
C LYS A 297 -12.00 16.25 18.12
N ALA A 298 -11.08 15.64 17.39
CA ALA A 298 -10.52 16.23 16.18
C ALA A 298 -11.56 16.34 15.06
N ASP A 299 -12.41 15.33 14.86
CA ASP A 299 -13.53 15.37 13.92
C ASP A 299 -14.51 16.51 14.28
N GLN A 300 -14.90 16.64 15.55
CA GLN A 300 -15.72 17.76 16.06
C GLN A 300 -15.10 19.12 15.72
N LEU A 301 -13.79 19.27 15.97
CA LEU A 301 -13.06 20.50 15.69
C LEU A 301 -12.96 20.77 14.18
N ALA A 302 -12.82 19.74 13.36
CA ALA A 302 -12.79 19.86 11.91
C ALA A 302 -14.16 20.29 11.36
N GLU A 303 -15.24 19.66 11.82
CA GLU A 303 -16.62 19.98 11.44
C GLU A 303 -17.01 21.42 11.84
N SER A 304 -16.49 21.93 12.96
CA SER A 304 -16.66 23.32 13.40
C SER A 304 -15.66 24.31 12.77
N GLY A 305 -14.87 23.89 11.78
CA GLY A 305 -13.90 24.74 11.05
C GLY A 305 -12.58 25.01 11.77
N SER A 306 -12.39 24.48 12.98
CA SER A 306 -11.17 24.59 13.80
C SER A 306 -10.06 23.60 13.39
N TRP A 307 -9.77 23.48 12.10
CA TRP A 307 -8.83 22.51 11.53
C TRP A 307 -7.41 22.58 12.11
N ASN A 308 -6.94 23.77 12.46
CA ASN A 308 -5.62 23.94 13.09
C ASN A 308 -5.51 23.22 14.44
N LYS A 309 -6.62 23.13 15.19
CA LYS A 309 -6.69 22.36 16.44
C LYS A 309 -6.90 20.87 16.15
N ALA A 310 -7.81 20.52 15.24
CA ALA A 310 -8.07 19.14 14.83
C ALA A 310 -6.78 18.42 14.42
N ARG A 311 -5.96 19.06 13.58
CA ARG A 311 -4.66 18.53 13.12
C ARG A 311 -3.71 18.17 14.26
N LYS A 312 -3.72 18.93 15.36
CA LYS A 312 -2.87 18.63 16.53
C LYS A 312 -3.32 17.35 17.20
N PHE A 313 -4.62 17.13 17.34
CA PHE A 313 -5.18 15.90 17.90
C PHE A 313 -4.94 14.68 17.00
N TYR A 314 -5.14 14.80 15.69
CA TYR A 314 -4.77 13.71 14.77
C TYR A 314 -3.27 13.38 14.83
N ALA A 315 -2.40 14.40 14.84
CA ALA A 315 -0.96 14.19 14.95
C ALA A 315 -0.57 13.54 16.29
N LYS A 316 -1.26 13.91 17.38
CA LYS A 316 -1.09 13.29 18.69
C LYS A 316 -1.39 11.79 18.62
N VAL A 317 -2.58 11.43 18.11
CA VAL A 317 -3.00 10.03 17.96
C VAL A 317 -1.97 9.25 17.14
N LEU A 318 -1.61 9.75 15.96
CA LEU A 318 -0.66 9.10 15.06
C LEU A 318 0.71 8.83 15.71
N ASN A 319 1.18 9.73 16.59
CA ASN A 319 2.52 9.63 17.18
C ASN A 319 2.56 8.87 18.51
N GLU A 320 1.44 8.82 19.24
CA GLU A 320 1.42 8.30 20.62
C GLU A 320 0.67 6.98 20.76
N THR A 321 -0.25 6.63 19.85
CA THR A 321 -0.95 5.35 19.93
C THR A 321 -0.06 4.19 19.50
N SER A 322 -0.19 3.04 20.17
CA SER A 322 0.36 1.77 19.70
C SER A 322 -0.60 1.01 18.78
N ASP A 323 -1.85 1.47 18.68
CA ASP A 323 -2.87 0.84 17.84
C ASP A 323 -2.73 1.28 16.39
N VAL A 324 -2.37 0.32 15.52
CA VAL A 324 -2.11 0.55 14.10
C VAL A 324 -3.34 1.07 13.37
N THR A 325 -4.54 0.63 13.75
CA THR A 325 -5.80 1.06 13.13
C THR A 325 -6.10 2.52 13.48
N LEU A 326 -5.98 2.92 14.74
CA LEU A 326 -6.15 4.32 15.14
C LEU A 326 -5.10 5.24 14.52
N ALA A 327 -3.84 4.79 14.44
CA ALA A 327 -2.79 5.51 13.74
C ALA A 327 -3.16 5.70 12.26
N SER A 328 -3.73 4.68 11.62
CA SER A 328 -4.15 4.72 10.21
C SER A 328 -5.31 5.70 10.01
N VAL A 329 -6.31 5.70 10.90
CA VAL A 329 -7.42 6.68 10.89
C VAL A 329 -6.87 8.10 10.97
N ALA A 330 -5.97 8.37 11.92
CA ALA A 330 -5.37 9.69 12.11
C ALA A 330 -4.52 10.12 10.90
N ALA A 331 -3.69 9.22 10.36
CA ALA A 331 -2.91 9.47 9.15
C ALA A 331 -3.82 9.76 7.94
N PHE A 332 -4.93 9.03 7.80
CA PHE A 332 -5.87 9.20 6.70
C PHE A 332 -6.56 10.57 6.76
N LYS A 333 -7.01 10.98 7.95
CA LYS A 333 -7.59 12.32 8.19
C LYS A 333 -6.58 13.43 7.91
N LEU A 334 -5.32 13.26 8.32
CA LEU A 334 -4.24 14.20 8.00
C LEU A 334 -3.97 14.25 6.49
N ALA A 335 -3.94 13.11 5.81
CA ALA A 335 -3.72 13.04 4.37
C ALA A 335 -4.78 13.84 3.61
N ARG A 336 -6.07 13.61 3.92
CA ARG A 336 -7.19 14.35 3.32
C ARG A 336 -7.06 15.85 3.58
N TYR A 337 -6.82 16.25 4.82
CA TYR A 337 -6.63 17.66 5.18
C TYR A 337 -5.51 18.32 4.35
N TYR A 338 -4.34 17.70 4.27
CA TYR A 338 -3.22 18.29 3.53
C TYR A 338 -3.44 18.29 2.02
N LEU A 339 -4.18 17.32 1.48
CA LEU A 339 -4.55 17.31 0.07
C LEU A 339 -5.49 18.47 -0.25
N GLU A 340 -6.54 18.68 0.55
CA GLU A 340 -7.50 19.78 0.40
C GLU A 340 -6.85 21.17 0.55
N HIS A 341 -5.73 21.27 1.27
CA HIS A 341 -4.97 22.51 1.47
C HIS A 341 -3.76 22.64 0.55
N ALA A 342 -3.75 21.94 -0.60
CA ALA A 342 -2.69 21.96 -1.60
C ALA A 342 -1.27 21.61 -1.08
N GLN A 343 -1.18 20.98 0.09
CA GLN A 343 0.07 20.52 0.73
C GLN A 343 0.33 19.04 0.39
N ARG A 344 0.35 18.77 -0.91
CA ARG A 344 0.45 17.46 -1.54
C ARG A 344 1.52 16.54 -0.95
N GLN A 345 2.76 17.01 -0.81
CA GLN A 345 3.87 16.19 -0.32
C GLN A 345 3.64 15.67 1.10
N LYS A 346 2.96 16.47 1.95
CA LYS A 346 2.57 16.01 3.29
C LYS A 346 1.48 14.96 3.21
N ALA A 347 0.47 15.16 2.36
CA ALA A 347 -0.59 14.18 2.16
C ALA A 347 -0.03 12.82 1.73
N ILE A 348 0.84 12.84 0.72
CA ILE A 348 1.58 11.67 0.24
C ILE A 348 2.35 10.99 1.37
N GLY A 349 3.06 11.75 2.20
CA GLY A 349 3.79 11.20 3.36
C GLY A 349 2.89 10.45 4.35
N TYR A 350 1.68 10.95 4.63
CA TYR A 350 0.73 10.23 5.50
C TYR A 350 0.11 9.01 4.83
N ILE A 351 -0.20 9.08 3.53
CA ILE A 351 -0.68 7.93 2.75
C ILE A 351 0.37 6.82 2.74
N GLY A 352 1.64 7.17 2.52
CA GLY A 352 2.77 6.24 2.55
C GLY A 352 2.85 5.48 3.88
N LYS A 353 2.67 6.17 5.01
CA LYS A 353 2.64 5.53 6.34
C LYS A 353 1.54 4.46 6.47
N ILE A 354 0.36 4.69 5.88
CA ILE A 354 -0.73 3.72 5.89
C ILE A 354 -0.39 2.53 4.97
N LEU A 355 0.14 2.81 3.78
CA LEU A 355 0.56 1.75 2.84
C LEU A 355 1.63 0.83 3.44
N GLU A 356 2.56 1.38 4.24
CA GLU A 356 3.63 0.64 4.92
C GLU A 356 3.13 -0.09 6.18
N GLY A 357 2.31 0.56 7.01
CA GLY A 357 1.94 0.06 8.33
C GLY A 357 0.62 -0.71 8.40
N ASN A 358 -0.34 -0.41 7.52
CA ASN A 358 -1.69 -0.97 7.57
C ASN A 358 -2.41 -0.92 6.21
N ARG A 359 -1.90 -1.68 5.25
CA ARG A 359 -2.40 -1.64 3.87
C ARG A 359 -3.88 -2.06 3.75
N SER A 360 -4.39 -2.93 4.62
CA SER A 360 -5.80 -3.38 4.59
C SER A 360 -6.79 -2.26 4.93
N TYR A 361 -6.35 -1.22 5.64
CA TYR A 361 -7.16 -0.06 6.01
C TYR A 361 -7.90 0.52 4.80
N PHE A 362 -7.24 0.61 3.64
CA PHE A 362 -7.86 1.17 2.45
C PHE A 362 -9.09 0.37 2.01
N ALA A 363 -9.02 -0.96 2.08
CA ALA A 363 -10.12 -1.83 1.70
C ALA A 363 -11.25 -1.83 2.73
N GLU A 364 -10.90 -1.79 4.02
CA GLU A 364 -11.86 -1.65 5.13
C GLU A 364 -12.67 -0.35 5.02
N HIS A 365 -12.05 0.70 4.46
CA HIS A 365 -12.65 2.02 4.21
C HIS A 365 -12.70 2.33 2.70
N PHE A 366 -13.23 1.38 1.91
CA PHE A 366 -13.20 1.43 0.44
C PHE A 366 -13.65 2.78 -0.14
N SER A 367 -14.84 3.27 0.24
CA SER A 367 -15.44 4.46 -0.37
C SER A 367 -14.56 5.70 -0.18
N ASP A 368 -14.13 5.98 1.05
CA ASP A 368 -13.26 7.11 1.36
C ASP A 368 -11.89 6.96 0.71
N SER A 369 -11.36 5.74 0.68
CA SER A 369 -10.04 5.44 0.13
C SER A 369 -9.99 5.62 -1.38
N TYR A 370 -11.05 5.20 -2.07
CA TYR A 370 -11.16 5.37 -3.51
C TYR A 370 -11.42 6.84 -3.87
N ASP A 371 -12.24 7.58 -3.12
CA ASP A 371 -12.36 9.04 -3.28
C ASP A 371 -11.01 9.75 -3.10
N LEU A 372 -10.21 9.35 -2.10
CA LEU A 372 -8.86 9.88 -1.93
C LEU A 372 -7.96 9.57 -3.13
N ALA A 373 -8.02 8.35 -3.67
CA ALA A 373 -7.26 7.96 -4.86
C ALA A 373 -7.66 8.79 -6.09
N MET A 374 -8.97 8.99 -6.31
CA MET A 374 -9.49 9.83 -7.39
C MET A 374 -8.98 11.27 -7.28
N ARG A 375 -9.09 11.88 -6.10
CA ARG A 375 -8.59 13.26 -5.87
C ARG A 375 -7.09 13.39 -6.08
N LEU A 376 -6.30 12.41 -5.64
CA LEU A 376 -4.86 12.38 -5.93
C LEU A 376 -4.61 12.38 -7.43
N SER A 377 -5.38 11.59 -8.19
CA SER A 377 -5.28 11.55 -9.64
C SER A 377 -5.68 12.86 -10.31
N ASP A 378 -6.71 13.55 -9.81
CA ASP A 378 -7.14 14.87 -10.30
C ASP A 378 -6.09 15.94 -10.05
N HIS A 379 -5.34 15.81 -8.95
CA HIS A 379 -4.18 16.64 -8.68
C HIS A 379 -2.93 16.17 -9.44
N GLY A 380 -2.93 15.02 -10.11
CA GLY A 380 -1.78 14.52 -10.90
C GLY A 380 -0.79 13.66 -10.11
N ASP A 381 -1.12 13.24 -8.89
CA ASP A 381 -0.33 12.27 -8.11
C ASP A 381 -0.70 10.84 -8.45
N TYR A 382 -0.50 10.49 -9.72
CA TYR A 382 -0.93 9.21 -10.27
C TYR A 382 -0.25 8.00 -9.60
N ALA A 383 1.00 8.14 -9.15
CA ALA A 383 1.71 7.08 -8.44
C ALA A 383 1.02 6.68 -7.13
N MET A 384 0.61 7.67 -6.31
CA MET A 384 -0.07 7.40 -5.04
C MET A 384 -1.52 6.95 -5.26
N ALA A 385 -2.21 7.51 -6.25
CA ALA A 385 -3.53 7.03 -6.65
C ALA A 385 -3.49 5.54 -7.05
N ALA A 386 -2.52 5.16 -7.87
CA ALA A 386 -2.29 3.76 -8.28
C ALA A 386 -1.93 2.84 -7.10
N ALA A 387 -1.14 3.34 -6.14
CA ALA A 387 -0.78 2.57 -4.95
C ALA A 387 -2.00 2.27 -4.06
N ILE A 388 -2.86 3.26 -3.82
CA ILE A 388 -4.13 3.05 -3.10
C ILE A 388 -5.02 2.08 -3.88
N ALA A 389 -5.20 2.26 -5.19
CA ALA A 389 -5.98 1.33 -6.01
C ALA A 389 -5.43 -0.10 -5.95
N GLY A 390 -4.10 -0.26 -5.91
CA GLY A 390 -3.46 -1.54 -5.69
C GLY A 390 -3.81 -2.15 -4.33
N ALA A 391 -3.75 -1.37 -3.25
CA ALA A 391 -4.17 -1.81 -1.92
C ALA A 391 -5.65 -2.24 -1.87
N LEU A 392 -6.53 -1.53 -2.56
CA LEU A 392 -7.94 -1.91 -2.69
C LEU A 392 -8.08 -3.26 -3.42
N LEU A 393 -7.44 -3.40 -4.59
CA LEU A 393 -7.54 -4.61 -5.42
C LEU A 393 -6.98 -5.87 -4.76
N ASP A 394 -6.01 -5.74 -3.85
CA ASP A 394 -5.45 -6.88 -3.11
C ASP A 394 -6.49 -7.53 -2.16
N ALA A 395 -7.49 -6.76 -1.72
CA ALA A 395 -8.55 -7.24 -0.83
C ALA A 395 -9.90 -7.49 -1.55
N MET A 396 -10.05 -6.99 -2.78
CA MET A 396 -11.28 -7.16 -3.56
C MET A 396 -11.28 -8.45 -4.38
N THR A 397 -12.47 -9.01 -4.58
CA THR A 397 -12.67 -10.10 -5.54
C THR A 397 -13.17 -9.57 -6.87
N PRO A 398 -12.96 -10.29 -7.99
CA PRO A 398 -13.47 -9.89 -9.31
C PRO A 398 -15.00 -9.77 -9.40
N ARG A 399 -15.74 -10.31 -8.42
CA ARG A 399 -17.20 -10.21 -8.32
C ARG A 399 -17.67 -8.88 -7.71
N HIS A 400 -16.77 -8.12 -7.08
CA HIS A 400 -17.12 -6.83 -6.50
C HIS A 400 -17.46 -5.84 -7.62
N GLN A 401 -18.59 -5.14 -7.51
CA GLN A 401 -19.13 -4.28 -8.57
C GLN A 401 -18.11 -3.25 -9.10
N GLN A 402 -17.32 -2.67 -8.21
CA GLN A 402 -16.31 -1.66 -8.56
C GLN A 402 -14.94 -2.24 -8.95
N TYR A 403 -14.75 -3.56 -8.92
CA TYR A 403 -13.43 -4.17 -9.19
C TYR A 403 -12.90 -3.81 -10.57
N GLU A 404 -13.75 -3.92 -11.60
CA GLU A 404 -13.37 -3.62 -12.98
C GLU A 404 -12.92 -2.17 -13.15
N GLU A 405 -13.65 -1.23 -12.55
CA GLU A 405 -13.34 0.20 -12.61
C GLU A 405 -12.03 0.54 -11.89
N VAL A 406 -11.83 0.00 -10.67
CA VAL A 406 -10.61 0.22 -9.89
C VAL A 406 -9.40 -0.37 -10.62
N LEU A 407 -9.53 -1.55 -11.23
CA LEU A 407 -8.45 -2.17 -12.02
C LEU A 407 -8.10 -1.34 -13.25
N LYS A 408 -9.11 -0.84 -13.96
CA LYS A 408 -8.93 0.06 -15.09
C LYS A 408 -8.22 1.35 -14.68
N ASN A 409 -8.71 2.02 -13.65
CA ASN A 409 -8.14 3.28 -13.17
C ASN A 409 -6.71 3.10 -12.66
N ARG A 410 -6.40 1.99 -11.97
CA ARG A 410 -5.03 1.66 -11.57
C ARG A 410 -4.08 1.60 -12.76
N GLY A 411 -4.46 0.91 -13.84
CA GLY A 411 -3.64 0.81 -15.05
C GLY A 411 -3.37 2.18 -15.68
N ILE A 412 -4.41 3.00 -15.82
CA ILE A 412 -4.30 4.37 -16.36
C ILE A 412 -3.41 5.25 -15.48
N TRP A 413 -3.57 5.16 -14.15
CA TRP A 413 -2.73 5.93 -13.23
C TRP A 413 -1.26 5.47 -13.25
N LEU A 414 -0.99 4.17 -13.38
CA LEU A 414 0.39 3.70 -13.58
C LEU A 414 1.00 4.23 -14.88
N ALA A 415 0.22 4.22 -15.97
CA ALA A 415 0.64 4.76 -17.25
C ALA A 415 1.01 6.25 -17.14
N ARG A 416 0.16 7.05 -16.49
CA ARG A 416 0.40 8.49 -16.27
C ARG A 416 1.48 8.78 -15.23
N ALA A 417 1.78 7.84 -14.34
CA ALA A 417 2.93 7.90 -13.45
C ALA A 417 4.25 7.54 -14.16
N HIS A 418 4.22 7.27 -15.47
CA HIS A 418 5.34 6.79 -16.28
C HIS A 418 5.91 5.44 -15.81
N ASP A 419 5.15 4.66 -15.03
CA ASP A 419 5.51 3.28 -14.69
C ASP A 419 4.97 2.31 -15.76
N LYS A 420 5.65 2.34 -16.92
CA LYS A 420 5.24 1.60 -18.11
C LYS A 420 5.13 0.09 -17.87
N ALA A 421 6.04 -0.49 -17.10
CA ALA A 421 6.04 -1.93 -16.85
C ALA A 421 4.81 -2.36 -16.03
N ALA A 422 4.56 -1.68 -14.91
CA ALA A 422 3.41 -1.99 -14.05
C ALA A 422 2.08 -1.64 -14.74
N ALA A 423 2.05 -0.61 -15.58
CA ALA A 423 0.87 -0.25 -16.37
C ALA A 423 0.50 -1.36 -17.37
N ILE A 424 1.46 -1.85 -18.14
CA ILE A 424 1.26 -2.95 -19.09
C ILE A 424 0.75 -4.20 -18.36
N GLU A 425 1.36 -4.58 -17.24
CA GLU A 425 0.91 -5.71 -16.43
C GLU A 425 -0.55 -5.52 -15.96
N SER A 426 -0.90 -4.33 -15.50
CA SER A 426 -2.26 -4.00 -15.06
C SER A 426 -3.27 -4.08 -16.20
N PHE A 427 -2.91 -3.59 -17.39
CA PHE A 427 -3.76 -3.65 -18.59
C PHE A 427 -3.92 -5.07 -19.12
N GLU A 428 -2.87 -5.88 -19.12
CA GLU A 428 -2.95 -7.30 -19.50
C GLU A 428 -3.81 -8.09 -18.53
N ARG A 429 -3.69 -7.83 -17.22
CA ARG A 429 -4.58 -8.39 -16.21
C ARG A 429 -6.03 -8.01 -16.49
N TYR A 430 -6.30 -6.73 -16.80
CA TYR A 430 -7.65 -6.28 -17.16
C TYR A 430 -8.18 -7.03 -18.39
N LEU A 431 -7.44 -7.04 -19.50
CA LEU A 431 -7.90 -7.65 -20.76
C LEU A 431 -8.10 -9.16 -20.66
N LYS A 432 -7.31 -9.84 -19.82
CA LYS A 432 -7.47 -11.27 -19.53
C LYS A 432 -8.76 -11.55 -18.76
N MET A 433 -9.10 -10.70 -17.80
CA MET A 433 -10.26 -10.89 -16.93
C MET A 433 -11.57 -10.39 -17.54
N PHE A 434 -11.48 -9.29 -18.30
CA PHE A 434 -12.61 -8.54 -18.84
C PHE A 434 -12.44 -8.35 -20.35
N ALA A 435 -12.29 -9.45 -21.09
CA ALA A 435 -12.07 -9.43 -22.54
C ALA A 435 -13.17 -8.66 -23.32
N PHE A 436 -14.40 -8.68 -22.79
CA PHE A 436 -15.56 -7.93 -23.28
C PHE A 436 -16.09 -6.94 -22.22
N GLY A 437 -15.21 -6.49 -21.32
CA GLY A 437 -15.55 -5.52 -20.28
C GLY A 437 -15.89 -4.15 -20.85
N GLN A 438 -16.50 -3.31 -20.02
CA GLN A 438 -16.96 -1.97 -20.38
C GLN A 438 -15.82 -1.10 -20.93
N TYR A 439 -14.59 -1.30 -20.43
CA TYR A 439 -13.43 -0.49 -20.76
C TYR A 439 -12.40 -1.24 -21.63
N ALA A 440 -12.72 -2.42 -22.19
CA ALA A 440 -11.75 -3.24 -22.92
C ALA A 440 -11.08 -2.49 -24.08
N ASP A 441 -11.84 -1.72 -24.86
CA ASP A 441 -11.28 -0.97 -25.99
C ASP A 441 -10.49 0.27 -25.54
N GLU A 442 -10.88 0.91 -24.45
CA GLU A 442 -10.09 1.97 -23.81
C GLU A 442 -8.75 1.43 -23.33
N ILE A 443 -8.76 0.31 -22.60
CA ILE A 443 -7.56 -0.33 -22.08
C ILE A 443 -6.61 -0.80 -23.19
N LYS A 444 -7.14 -1.36 -24.30
CA LYS A 444 -6.31 -1.67 -25.46
C LYS A 444 -5.61 -0.41 -25.99
N ARG A 445 -6.36 0.68 -26.21
CA ARG A 445 -5.77 1.93 -26.71
C ARG A 445 -4.72 2.51 -25.77
N GLU A 446 -4.98 2.54 -24.46
CA GLU A 446 -4.04 3.03 -23.45
C GLU A 446 -2.78 2.15 -23.39
N LYS A 447 -2.94 0.82 -23.42
CA LYS A 447 -1.80 -0.11 -23.48
C LYS A 447 -0.97 0.12 -24.74
N ASP A 448 -1.61 0.26 -25.89
CA ASP A 448 -0.94 0.46 -27.17
C ASP A 448 -0.15 1.78 -27.19
N ALA A 449 -0.73 2.84 -26.64
CA ALA A 449 -0.09 4.16 -26.55
C ALA A 449 1.26 4.10 -25.82
N LEU A 450 1.39 3.27 -24.79
CA LEU A 450 2.64 3.11 -24.03
C LEU A 450 3.81 2.61 -24.89
N PHE A 451 3.57 1.88 -25.98
CA PHE A 451 4.64 1.45 -26.89
C PHE A 451 5.19 2.59 -27.75
N PHE A 452 4.44 3.69 -27.89
CA PHE A 452 4.75 4.79 -28.79
C PHE A 452 5.10 6.11 -28.07
N ASP A 453 5.09 6.13 -26.74
CA ASP A 453 5.55 7.27 -25.94
C ASP A 453 7.09 7.36 -25.98
N MET A 454 7.61 8.15 -26.93
CA MET A 454 9.04 8.31 -27.20
C MET A 454 9.48 9.77 -27.38
N ASN A 455 8.77 10.71 -26.74
CA ASN A 455 8.95 12.15 -26.95
C ASN A 455 10.37 12.68 -26.69
N ASP A 456 11.20 11.97 -25.90
CA ASP A 456 12.57 12.38 -25.55
C ASP A 456 13.68 11.54 -26.21
N SER A 457 13.34 10.61 -27.11
CA SER A 457 14.32 9.70 -27.72
C SER A 457 14.88 10.22 -29.05
N ASN A 458 16.21 10.12 -29.22
CA ASN A 458 16.84 10.38 -30.51
C ASN A 458 16.38 9.36 -31.58
N MET A 459 16.48 9.74 -32.86
CA MET A 459 16.03 8.91 -33.99
C MET A 459 16.50 7.46 -33.92
N SER A 460 17.78 7.22 -33.60
CA SER A 460 18.36 5.87 -33.54
C SER A 460 17.71 5.02 -32.45
N ALA A 461 17.47 5.59 -31.27
CA ALA A 461 16.78 4.92 -30.17
C ALA A 461 15.32 4.61 -30.54
N THR A 462 14.63 5.56 -31.15
CA THR A 462 13.24 5.40 -31.61
C THR A 462 13.11 4.31 -32.67
N LEU A 463 14.04 4.24 -33.63
CA LEU A 463 14.09 3.15 -34.61
C LEU A 463 14.34 1.79 -33.97
N GLN A 464 15.25 1.71 -32.99
CA GLN A 464 15.50 0.47 -32.25
C GLN A 464 14.25 0.01 -31.50
N ALA A 465 13.52 0.93 -30.87
CA ALA A 465 12.28 0.63 -30.17
C ALA A 465 11.20 0.12 -31.15
N TYR A 466 11.01 0.76 -32.31
CA TYR A 466 10.10 0.24 -33.32
C TYR A 466 10.50 -1.15 -33.83
N ASN A 467 11.80 -1.41 -34.05
CA ASN A 467 12.26 -2.75 -34.42
C ASN A 467 11.88 -3.79 -33.36
N ARG A 468 12.10 -3.48 -32.07
CA ARG A 468 11.71 -4.37 -30.97
C ARG A 468 10.21 -4.63 -30.95
N ILE A 469 9.39 -3.60 -31.15
CA ILE A 469 7.92 -3.73 -31.17
C ILE A 469 7.47 -4.59 -32.36
N VAL A 470 7.99 -4.34 -33.56
CA VAL A 470 7.66 -5.11 -34.78
C VAL A 470 8.03 -6.59 -34.61
N GLU A 471 9.15 -6.88 -33.96
CA GLU A 471 9.64 -8.23 -33.73
C GLU A 471 8.83 -8.95 -32.62
N GLN A 472 8.63 -8.30 -31.48
CA GLN A 472 7.97 -8.91 -30.32
C GLN A 472 6.47 -9.14 -30.55
N TYR A 473 5.81 -8.26 -31.29
CA TYR A 473 4.35 -8.30 -31.52
C TYR A 473 4.00 -8.69 -32.96
N ARG A 474 4.85 -9.49 -33.62
CA ARG A 474 4.69 -9.86 -35.03
C ARG A 474 3.27 -10.41 -35.31
N GLY A 475 2.59 -9.79 -36.27
CA GLY A 475 1.22 -10.15 -36.67
C GLY A 475 0.11 -9.42 -35.92
N ASP A 476 0.44 -8.69 -34.85
CA ASP A 476 -0.51 -7.86 -34.09
C ASP A 476 -0.64 -6.45 -34.70
N ALA A 477 -1.75 -5.78 -34.44
CA ALA A 477 -2.01 -4.40 -34.88
C ALA A 477 -0.94 -3.42 -34.37
N ILE A 478 -0.37 -3.67 -33.19
CA ILE A 478 0.71 -2.87 -32.61
C ILE A 478 1.98 -2.94 -33.48
N ALA A 479 2.35 -4.13 -33.98
CA ALA A 479 3.51 -4.28 -34.85
C ALA A 479 3.29 -3.60 -36.21
N GLN A 480 2.09 -3.67 -36.76
CA GLN A 480 1.71 -2.97 -37.99
C GLN A 480 1.85 -1.45 -37.84
N LYS A 481 1.30 -0.91 -36.75
CA LYS A 481 1.42 0.51 -36.40
C LYS A 481 2.87 0.94 -36.18
N ALA A 482 3.69 0.11 -35.53
CA ALA A 482 5.11 0.37 -35.34
C ALA A 482 5.90 0.36 -36.65
N LEU A 483 5.59 -0.56 -37.57
CA LEU A 483 6.19 -0.59 -38.90
C LEU A 483 5.87 0.68 -39.69
N TYR A 484 4.61 1.10 -39.69
CA TYR A 484 4.19 2.32 -40.37
C TYR A 484 4.86 3.57 -39.77
N LYS A 485 4.86 3.70 -38.44
CA LYS A 485 5.56 4.81 -37.75
C LYS A 485 7.07 4.80 -37.98
N LYS A 486 7.70 3.62 -38.07
CA LYS A 486 9.11 3.48 -38.45
C LYS A 486 9.38 4.04 -39.84
N ALA A 487 8.55 3.67 -40.83
CA ALA A 487 8.69 4.17 -42.19
C ALA A 487 8.49 5.70 -42.26
N LYS A 488 7.51 6.24 -41.53
CA LYS A 488 7.31 7.69 -41.43
C LYS A 488 8.51 8.42 -40.80
N LEU A 489 9.06 7.88 -39.70
CA LEU A 489 10.25 8.45 -39.06
C LEU A 489 11.45 8.48 -40.01
N LEU A 490 11.65 7.41 -40.79
CA LEU A 490 12.70 7.33 -41.81
C LEU A 490 12.47 8.36 -42.93
N TYR A 491 11.22 8.51 -43.38
CA TYR A 491 10.83 9.50 -44.38
C TYR A 491 11.14 10.93 -43.92
N ASP A 492 10.70 11.31 -42.72
CA ASP A 492 10.89 12.65 -42.15
C ASP A 492 12.38 13.01 -41.96
N HIS A 493 13.24 11.99 -41.84
CA HIS A 493 14.70 12.13 -41.71
C HIS A 493 15.47 11.88 -43.02
N HIS A 494 14.79 11.96 -44.17
CA HIS A 494 15.40 11.85 -45.50
C HIS A 494 16.12 10.50 -45.73
N LYS A 495 15.67 9.42 -45.06
CA LYS A 495 16.19 8.05 -45.26
C LYS A 495 15.34 7.30 -46.26
N TYR A 496 15.09 7.90 -47.43
CA TYR A 496 14.11 7.42 -48.41
C TYR A 496 14.41 6.00 -48.91
N ALA A 497 15.67 5.66 -49.19
CA ALA A 497 16.06 4.30 -49.59
C ALA A 497 15.65 3.23 -48.56
N GLN A 498 15.68 3.55 -47.26
CA GLN A 498 15.25 2.62 -46.21
C GLN A 498 13.71 2.49 -46.16
N VAL A 499 12.96 3.54 -46.49
CA VAL A 499 11.51 3.46 -46.61
C VAL A 499 11.13 2.55 -47.78
N VAL A 500 11.77 2.74 -48.94
CA VAL A 500 11.56 1.92 -50.14
C VAL A 500 11.92 0.45 -49.87
N ALA A 501 13.00 0.18 -49.14
CA ALA A 501 13.37 -1.18 -48.75
C ALA A 501 12.32 -1.88 -47.86
N LEU A 502 11.45 -1.13 -47.18
CA LEU A 502 10.35 -1.68 -46.37
C LEU A 502 9.06 -1.91 -47.16
N GLN A 503 9.04 -1.65 -48.47
CA GLN A 503 7.81 -1.62 -49.27
C GLN A 503 6.96 -2.89 -49.18
N GLU A 504 7.56 -4.08 -49.19
CA GLU A 504 6.82 -5.34 -49.17
C GLU A 504 6.06 -5.50 -47.86
N ALA A 505 6.73 -5.18 -46.75
CA ALA A 505 6.14 -5.23 -45.42
C ALA A 505 5.08 -4.12 -45.23
N LEU A 506 5.30 -2.94 -45.81
CA LEU A 506 4.35 -1.83 -45.75
C LEU A 506 3.08 -2.10 -46.58
N ARG A 507 3.22 -2.68 -47.78
CA ARG A 507 2.07 -3.01 -48.65
C ARG A 507 1.19 -4.14 -48.09
N ALA A 508 1.68 -4.88 -47.10
CA ALA A 508 0.91 -5.88 -46.38
C ALA A 508 0.02 -5.29 -45.26
N LEU A 509 0.14 -3.99 -44.97
CA LEU A 509 -0.69 -3.30 -43.98
C LEU A 509 -2.11 -3.02 -44.52
N ASP A 510 -3.07 -2.82 -43.62
CA ASP A 510 -4.45 -2.49 -43.99
C ASP A 510 -4.52 -1.12 -44.70
N PRO A 511 -4.91 -1.07 -45.99
CA PRO A 511 -4.98 0.19 -46.74
C PRO A 511 -6.10 1.13 -46.27
N GLN A 512 -7.07 0.68 -45.47
CA GLN A 512 -8.06 1.58 -44.85
C GLN A 512 -7.51 2.33 -43.65
N GLU A 513 -6.51 1.77 -42.97
CA GLU A 513 -5.91 2.36 -41.77
C GLU A 513 -4.64 3.17 -42.10
N TYR A 514 -3.86 2.74 -43.09
CA TYR A 514 -2.55 3.30 -43.39
C TYR A 514 -2.44 3.80 -44.84
N ASP A 515 -2.11 5.08 -45.01
CA ASP A 515 -1.75 5.64 -46.31
C ASP A 515 -0.32 5.24 -46.70
N VAL A 516 -0.18 3.99 -47.14
CA VAL A 516 1.10 3.38 -47.52
C VAL A 516 1.55 3.84 -48.89
N THR A 517 0.62 3.97 -49.84
CA THR A 517 0.92 4.34 -51.22
C THR A 517 1.57 5.72 -51.27
N SER A 518 0.97 6.74 -50.66
CA SER A 518 1.53 8.09 -50.67
C SER A 518 2.90 8.15 -49.97
N LEU A 519 3.12 7.35 -48.92
CA LEU A 519 4.40 7.29 -48.21
C LEU A 519 5.50 6.68 -49.07
N ILE A 520 5.22 5.57 -49.77
CA ILE A 520 6.18 4.93 -50.67
C ILE A 520 6.44 5.82 -51.88
N ASP A 521 5.40 6.33 -52.53
CA ASP A 521 5.54 7.15 -53.73
C ASP A 521 6.26 8.47 -53.44
N GLY A 522 5.97 9.09 -52.29
CA GLY A 522 6.73 10.24 -51.80
C GLY A 522 8.20 9.91 -51.56
N ALA A 523 8.49 8.74 -50.96
CA ALA A 523 9.87 8.32 -50.70
C ALA A 523 10.63 8.04 -52.00
N VAL A 524 10.04 7.34 -52.95
CA VAL A 524 10.64 7.08 -54.25
C VAL A 524 10.87 8.39 -55.00
N SER A 525 9.88 9.29 -55.02
CA SER A 525 10.02 10.61 -55.64
C SER A 525 11.20 11.38 -55.05
N ALA A 526 11.32 11.45 -53.72
CA ALA A 526 12.41 12.15 -53.06
C ALA A 526 13.77 11.46 -53.29
N LEU A 527 13.80 10.13 -53.34
CA LEU A 527 15.01 9.36 -53.65
C LEU A 527 15.46 9.60 -55.10
N MET A 528 14.55 9.65 -56.07
CA MET A 528 14.84 10.02 -57.45
C MET A 528 15.47 11.42 -57.52
N GLN A 529 14.92 12.38 -56.78
CA GLN A 529 15.46 13.74 -56.70
C GLN A 529 16.89 13.77 -56.14
N GLU A 530 17.18 12.96 -55.11
CA GLU A 530 18.54 12.81 -54.58
C GLU A 530 19.51 12.24 -55.61
N HIS A 531 19.13 11.18 -56.32
CA HIS A 531 19.94 10.58 -57.38
C HIS A 531 20.22 11.60 -58.50
N LEU A 532 19.20 12.31 -58.98
CA LEU A 532 19.35 13.36 -60.00
C LEU A 532 20.25 14.51 -59.51
N ASN A 533 20.21 14.87 -58.23
CA ASN A 533 21.10 15.87 -57.66
C ASN A 533 22.57 15.40 -57.60
N ARG A 534 22.80 14.11 -57.39
CA ARG A 534 24.15 13.49 -57.38
C ARG A 534 24.66 13.12 -58.77
N GLY A 535 23.83 13.23 -59.82
CA GLY A 535 24.16 12.80 -61.18
C GLY A 535 24.06 11.28 -61.39
N GLU A 536 23.41 10.56 -60.48
CA GLU A 536 23.20 9.11 -60.51
C GLU A 536 22.01 8.77 -61.43
N CYS A 537 22.18 9.04 -62.73
CA CYS A 537 21.11 8.98 -63.72
C CYS A 537 20.45 7.61 -63.88
N HIS A 538 21.25 6.53 -63.83
CA HIS A 538 20.74 5.16 -63.97
C HIS A 538 19.74 4.81 -62.86
N ASP A 539 20.08 5.13 -61.61
CA ASP A 539 19.24 4.85 -60.45
C ASP A 539 17.93 5.65 -60.50
N ALA A 540 18.01 6.94 -60.85
CA ALA A 540 16.83 7.80 -60.96
C ALA A 540 15.85 7.32 -62.04
N LEU A 541 16.34 6.93 -63.23
CA LEU A 541 15.51 6.44 -64.33
C LEU A 541 14.93 5.06 -64.03
N THR A 542 15.70 4.19 -63.38
CA THR A 542 15.23 2.85 -62.98
C THR A 542 14.08 2.96 -61.97
N LEU A 543 14.20 3.86 -60.98
CA LEU A 543 13.12 4.14 -60.03
C LEU A 543 11.87 4.71 -60.71
N SER A 544 12.04 5.65 -61.65
CA SER A 544 10.94 6.19 -62.45
C SER A 544 10.13 5.10 -63.15
N GLN A 545 10.84 4.19 -63.84
CA GLN A 545 10.23 3.09 -64.60
C GLN A 545 9.60 2.04 -63.68
N GLN A 546 10.28 1.66 -62.59
CA GLN A 546 9.82 0.61 -61.68
C GLN A 546 8.55 1.00 -60.93
N TYR A 547 8.42 2.26 -60.53
CA TYR A 547 7.31 2.76 -59.72
C TYR A 547 6.28 3.57 -60.52
N GLU A 548 6.52 3.78 -61.82
CA GLU A 548 5.69 4.61 -62.71
C GLU A 548 5.50 6.05 -62.18
N ILE A 549 6.51 6.58 -61.50
CA ILE A 549 6.47 7.91 -60.87
C ILE A 549 7.03 8.97 -61.80
N THR A 550 6.23 10.00 -62.06
CA THR A 550 6.65 11.18 -62.82
C THR A 550 6.94 12.33 -61.86
N LEU A 551 8.16 12.86 -61.89
CA LEU A 551 8.52 14.06 -61.13
C LEU A 551 7.90 15.32 -61.75
N PRO A 552 7.72 16.40 -60.97
CA PRO A 552 7.26 17.68 -61.50
C PRO A 552 8.19 18.25 -62.58
N ASP A 553 7.63 19.08 -63.47
CA ASP A 553 8.32 19.70 -64.61
C ASP A 553 9.62 20.43 -64.25
N THR A 554 9.78 20.87 -63.00
CA THR A 554 11.01 21.48 -62.49
C THR A 554 12.23 20.55 -62.56
N TRP A 555 12.01 19.24 -62.66
CA TRP A 555 13.06 18.23 -62.79
C TRP A 555 13.31 17.79 -64.23
N ASP A 556 12.47 18.21 -65.19
CA ASP A 556 12.52 17.77 -66.58
C ASP A 556 13.90 18.03 -67.21
N GLU A 557 14.58 19.12 -66.84
CA GLU A 557 15.94 19.40 -67.32
C GLU A 557 16.95 18.31 -66.91
N LYS A 558 16.97 17.92 -65.63
CA LYS A 558 17.90 16.89 -65.14
C LYS A 558 17.55 15.52 -65.71
N ILE A 559 16.26 15.22 -65.80
CA ILE A 559 15.78 13.96 -66.38
C ILE A 559 16.13 13.89 -67.86
N TYR A 560 15.96 14.99 -68.61
CA TYR A 560 16.36 15.09 -70.01
C TYR A 560 17.84 14.76 -70.18
N PHE A 561 18.73 15.40 -69.40
CA PHE A 561 20.17 15.15 -69.51
C PHE A 561 20.51 13.70 -69.16
N CYS A 562 19.94 13.17 -68.09
CA CYS A 562 20.12 11.77 -67.71
C CYS A 562 19.64 10.80 -68.80
N ALA A 563 18.47 11.03 -69.38
CA ALA A 563 17.92 10.21 -70.45
C ALA A 563 18.78 10.30 -71.73
N PHE A 564 19.26 11.50 -72.06
CA PHE A 564 20.13 11.72 -73.21
C PHE A 564 21.48 11.01 -73.06
N GLU A 565 22.12 11.10 -71.90
CA GLU A 565 23.39 10.44 -71.60
C GLU A 565 23.26 8.92 -71.53
N ALA A 566 22.16 8.41 -70.95
CA ALA A 566 21.87 6.98 -70.88
C ALA A 566 21.47 6.36 -72.23
N GLY A 567 21.27 7.18 -73.28
CA GLY A 567 20.81 6.72 -74.59
C GLY A 567 19.31 6.42 -74.66
N GLU A 568 18.54 6.80 -73.65
CA GLU A 568 17.07 6.77 -73.66
C GLU A 568 16.48 7.94 -74.46
N TYR A 569 16.84 8.01 -75.74
CA TYR A 569 16.50 9.15 -76.61
C TYR A 569 15.00 9.37 -76.78
N LEU A 570 14.17 8.32 -76.70
CA LEU A 570 12.70 8.49 -76.76
C LEU A 570 12.17 9.25 -75.54
N LEU A 571 12.67 8.95 -74.34
CA LEU A 571 12.30 9.65 -73.11
C LEU A 571 12.78 11.10 -73.16
N ALA A 572 14.04 11.33 -73.56
CA ALA A 572 14.59 12.67 -73.75
C ALA A 572 13.79 13.48 -74.78
N LYS A 573 13.33 12.84 -75.86
CA LYS A 573 12.48 13.48 -76.89
C LYS A 573 11.15 13.89 -76.30
N ASN A 574 10.48 13.00 -75.56
CA ASN A 574 9.17 13.27 -74.96
C ASN A 574 9.24 14.45 -73.99
N ILE A 575 10.29 14.52 -73.16
CA ILE A 575 10.52 15.63 -72.24
C ILE A 575 10.75 16.93 -73.01
N ALA A 576 11.60 16.92 -74.05
CA ALA A 576 11.85 18.11 -74.85
C ALA A 576 10.60 18.56 -75.64
N ASP A 577 9.79 17.62 -76.15
CA ASP A 577 8.57 17.90 -76.91
C ASP A 577 7.53 18.65 -76.07
N LYS A 578 7.37 18.24 -74.81
CA LYS A 578 6.48 18.85 -73.80
C LYS A 578 6.71 20.35 -73.64
N HIS A 579 7.96 20.80 -73.71
CA HIS A 579 8.35 22.21 -73.51
C HIS A 579 8.48 23.03 -74.81
N ARG A 580 8.16 22.47 -75.98
CA ARG A 580 8.31 23.20 -77.27
C ARG A 580 7.39 24.42 -77.42
N LYS A 581 6.31 24.47 -76.64
CA LYS A 581 5.28 25.53 -76.71
C LYS A 581 5.29 26.45 -75.49
N THR A 582 6.36 26.42 -74.68
CA THR A 582 6.49 27.30 -73.53
C THR A 582 6.47 28.77 -73.97
N GLN A 583 5.83 29.63 -73.16
CA GLN A 583 5.57 31.03 -73.53
C GLN A 583 6.84 31.89 -73.52
N THR A 584 7.81 31.51 -72.69
CA THR A 584 9.09 32.19 -72.53
C THR A 584 10.00 31.89 -73.72
N LEU A 585 10.38 32.93 -74.47
CA LEU A 585 11.17 32.79 -75.71
C LEU A 585 12.49 32.02 -75.46
N ASN A 586 13.22 32.35 -74.41
CA ASN A 586 14.51 31.72 -74.07
C ASN A 586 14.36 30.24 -73.67
N GLU A 587 13.35 29.90 -72.86
CA GLU A 587 13.06 28.49 -72.50
C GLU A 587 12.65 27.68 -73.73
N ARG A 588 11.79 28.25 -74.58
CA ARG A 588 11.38 27.62 -75.84
C ARG A 588 12.57 27.35 -76.75
N MET A 589 13.49 28.31 -76.89
CA MET A 589 14.72 28.14 -77.66
C MET A 589 15.61 27.02 -77.09
N THR A 590 15.78 26.99 -75.76
CA THR A 590 16.59 25.98 -75.07
C THR A 590 16.02 24.57 -75.27
N TRP A 591 14.72 24.39 -75.08
CA TRP A 591 14.07 23.09 -75.26
C TRP A 591 13.96 22.66 -76.73
N LEU A 592 13.80 23.60 -77.67
CA LEU A 592 13.85 23.30 -79.09
C LEU A 592 15.25 22.85 -79.54
N TYR A 593 16.31 23.46 -79.00
CA TYR A 593 17.68 22.99 -79.22
C TYR A 593 17.89 21.56 -78.71
N ARG A 594 17.44 21.28 -77.49
CA ARG A 594 17.46 19.94 -76.89
C ARG A 594 16.67 18.91 -77.70
N TYR A 595 15.51 19.30 -78.23
CA TYR A 595 14.71 18.46 -79.12
C TYR A 595 15.48 18.09 -80.39
N ILE A 596 16.12 19.07 -81.04
CA ILE A 596 16.96 18.86 -82.22
C ILE A 596 18.10 17.88 -81.93
N GLN A 597 18.78 18.04 -80.79
CA GLN A 597 19.89 17.15 -80.39
C GLN A 597 19.43 15.69 -80.28
N VAL A 598 18.25 15.46 -79.68
CA VAL A 598 17.68 14.12 -79.54
C VAL A 598 17.24 13.56 -80.90
N ASP A 599 16.54 14.33 -81.71
CA ASP A 599 16.05 13.85 -83.01
C ASP A 599 17.17 13.52 -83.99
N PHE A 600 18.29 14.23 -83.89
CA PHE A 600 19.51 13.89 -84.60
C PHE A 600 20.04 12.52 -84.17
N LYS A 601 20.02 12.20 -82.86
CA LYS A 601 20.43 10.88 -82.34
C LYS A 601 19.49 9.76 -82.75
N LEU A 602 18.19 10.05 -82.90
CA LEU A 602 17.18 9.10 -83.37
C LEU A 602 17.19 8.91 -84.91
N GLY A 603 17.93 9.73 -85.66
CA GLY A 603 17.97 9.68 -87.13
C GLY A 603 16.78 10.34 -87.83
N ASN A 604 16.00 11.15 -87.11
CA ASN A 604 14.82 11.87 -87.60
C ASN A 604 15.25 13.18 -88.31
N TYR A 605 15.99 13.07 -89.41
CA TYR A 605 16.66 14.22 -90.03
C TYR A 605 15.70 15.26 -90.63
N THR A 606 14.50 14.85 -91.05
CA THR A 606 13.48 15.77 -91.56
C THR A 606 13.00 16.70 -90.45
N GLU A 607 12.69 16.14 -89.29
CA GLU A 607 12.26 16.84 -88.09
C GLU A 607 13.38 17.74 -87.55
N VAL A 608 14.63 17.28 -87.60
CA VAL A 608 15.82 18.11 -87.27
C VAL A 608 15.88 19.35 -88.14
N LEU A 609 15.71 19.22 -89.46
CA LEU A 609 15.77 20.35 -90.39
C LEU A 609 14.67 21.36 -90.13
N ASP A 610 13.44 20.90 -89.87
CA ASP A 610 12.31 21.78 -89.63
C ASP A 610 12.40 22.49 -88.27
N ALA A 611 12.74 21.75 -87.20
CA ALA A 611 12.98 22.33 -85.89
C ALA A 611 14.17 23.31 -85.90
N SER A 612 15.22 23.05 -86.70
CA SER A 612 16.36 23.96 -86.85
C SER A 612 15.98 25.27 -87.52
N LYS A 613 15.13 25.26 -88.55
CA LYS A 613 14.60 26.49 -89.18
C LYS A 613 13.77 27.31 -88.18
N GLU A 614 12.97 26.64 -87.36
CA GLU A 614 12.19 27.29 -86.31
C GLU A 614 13.12 27.95 -85.27
N LEU A 615 14.14 27.23 -84.79
CA LEU A 615 15.10 27.76 -83.81
C LEU A 615 15.86 28.98 -84.36
N ILE A 616 16.30 28.94 -85.61
CA ILE A 616 16.95 30.10 -86.27
C ILE A 616 16.01 31.31 -86.33
N THR A 617 14.72 31.08 -86.56
CA THR A 617 13.71 32.15 -86.60
C THR A 617 13.54 32.77 -85.21
N LEU A 618 13.46 31.95 -84.16
CA LEU A 618 13.36 32.42 -82.77
C LEU A 618 14.60 33.21 -82.34
N ILE A 619 15.81 32.73 -82.67
CA ILE A 619 17.07 33.44 -82.38
C ILE A 619 17.10 34.84 -83.04
N LYS A 620 16.62 34.96 -84.28
CA LYS A 620 16.54 36.25 -84.97
C LYS A 620 15.51 37.19 -84.36
N MET A 621 14.43 36.66 -83.76
CA MET A 621 13.43 37.47 -83.07
C MET A 621 13.98 38.02 -81.74
N GLU A 622 14.75 37.23 -81.00
CA GLU A 622 15.42 37.66 -79.76
C GLU A 622 16.43 38.78 -80.01
N GLN A 623 17.19 38.72 -81.10
CA GLN A 623 18.16 39.77 -81.48
C GLN A 623 17.51 41.11 -81.89
N ASN A 624 16.20 41.13 -82.15
CA ASN A 624 15.44 42.31 -82.56
C ASN A 624 14.56 42.89 -81.44
N GLN A 625 14.63 42.32 -80.23
CA GLN A 625 14.06 42.85 -78.99
C GLN A 625 15.17 43.47 -78.14
#